data_AF-A0A6P5KLS7-F1
#
_entry.id   AF-A0A6P5KLS7-F1
#
_cell.length_a   1.000
_cell.length_b   1.000
_cell.length_c   1.000
_cell.angle_alpha   90.00
_cell.angle_beta   90.00
_cell.angle_gamma   90.00
#
_symmetry.space_group_name_H-M   'P 1'
#
loop_
_entity.id
_entity.type
_entity.pdbx_description
1 polymer ?
#
loop_
_entity_poly.entity_id
_entity_poly.type
_entity_poly.pdbx_seq_one_letter_code
_entity_poly.pdbx_strand_id
1 'polypeptide(L)'
;MFPEIFCALAGVFAILGRFLASLASRIPVLKNYLPDIQQKHVTFSDRKGLQCIASLIATVEETPQSIPARTQGHFPEWLNGCLIRIGPGKFEFGKEKYNHWFDGMALLHQFRMEKGAVTYKSRFLQSDTYKINSVNNRIIISEFGTLALPDPCKSVLGRFMSKFESPAMTDNTNVNCVRYKGDYYISTETNYMNKVDPETLEKTEKVDWSKFVAVNGATAHPHYDPDGTTYNMGNSYGPHGSCYNVIQVPPQKEDLEETIHGARVICSIPFDQKMKPSYYHSFGMTKNYVIFIEQPLKMNLWKLITSKVRGKAFLDGISWEPQHNTRFHVVDKHTGQLLPGVFYSKPFISFHQINAFEDQDCVVVDLCCHDDGRILNAYQLQNLRKTGEGLDQVYNSVTKAFPRRFVLPLGISTRASVGQNLSPLTYSSATAVKQADGKIWCSHENLHHEDLEEEGGIEFPQINYAQCNGMKYRFFYGCGFRHLVGDSLIKVDVVTKKLKVWRRDGFYPSEPVFVPIPGASEEDGGVILSVVITPNQNESAFLLVLDAKTFEELGRAEVPVAIPYGFHGTFVPKQ
;
A
#
# COMPACT_ATOMS: atom_id res chain seq x y z
N MET A 1 -50.21 -13.78 -22.04
CA MET A 1 -50.58 -12.65 -21.15
C MET A 1 -49.37 -12.00 -20.45
N PHE A 2 -48.14 -12.13 -20.97
CA PHE A 2 -46.93 -11.44 -20.49
C PHE A 2 -46.23 -10.54 -21.55
N PRO A 3 -46.45 -10.68 -22.88
CA PRO A 3 -45.84 -9.76 -23.85
C PRO A 3 -46.48 -8.37 -23.92
N GLU A 4 -47.78 -8.25 -23.64
CA GLU A 4 -48.53 -6.99 -23.81
C GLU A 4 -48.28 -5.98 -22.68
N ILE A 5 -47.94 -6.45 -21.48
CA ILE A 5 -47.60 -5.59 -20.33
C ILE A 5 -46.23 -4.92 -20.53
N PHE A 6 -45.29 -5.58 -21.23
CA PHE A 6 -43.95 -5.06 -21.48
C PHE A 6 -43.93 -3.94 -22.54
N CYS A 7 -44.77 -4.04 -23.58
CA CYS A 7 -44.95 -2.97 -24.56
C CYS A 7 -45.64 -1.72 -23.97
N ALA A 8 -46.58 -1.90 -23.04
CA ALA A 8 -47.24 -0.79 -22.35
C ALA A 8 -46.29 -0.02 -21.41
N LEU A 9 -45.40 -0.72 -20.69
CA LEU A 9 -44.39 -0.10 -19.82
C LEU A 9 -43.31 0.66 -20.63
N ALA A 10 -42.86 0.12 -21.76
CA ALA A 10 -41.89 0.79 -22.62
C ALA A 10 -42.42 2.12 -23.21
N GLY A 11 -43.71 2.20 -23.53
CA GLY A 11 -44.38 3.43 -23.98
C GLY A 11 -44.45 4.51 -22.90
N VAL A 12 -44.71 4.11 -21.63
CA VAL A 12 -44.78 5.04 -20.49
C VAL A 12 -43.41 5.64 -20.16
N PHE A 13 -42.33 4.85 -20.22
CA PHE A 13 -40.96 5.36 -20.00
C PHE A 13 -40.48 6.31 -21.12
N ALA A 14 -40.90 6.09 -22.36
CA ALA A 14 -40.57 6.97 -23.48
C ALA A 14 -41.28 8.34 -23.38
N ILE A 15 -42.51 8.37 -22.85
CA ILE A 15 -43.26 9.61 -22.61
C ILE A 15 -42.70 10.35 -21.38
N LEU A 16 -42.37 9.64 -20.29
CA LEU A 16 -41.74 10.24 -19.11
C LEU A 16 -40.36 10.84 -19.42
N GLY A 17 -39.57 10.16 -20.27
CA GLY A 17 -38.26 10.64 -20.72
C GLY A 17 -38.34 11.91 -21.56
N ARG A 18 -39.35 12.03 -22.44
CA ARG A 18 -39.59 13.26 -23.22
C ARG A 18 -40.15 14.39 -22.36
N PHE A 19 -40.96 14.09 -21.36
CA PHE A 19 -41.50 15.09 -20.42
C PHE A 19 -40.40 15.65 -19.52
N LEU A 20 -39.50 14.81 -19.01
CA LEU A 20 -38.33 15.21 -18.20
C LEU A 20 -37.28 15.98 -19.03
N ALA A 21 -37.04 15.60 -20.29
CA ALA A 21 -36.15 16.34 -21.19
C ALA A 21 -36.69 17.73 -21.58
N SER A 22 -38.01 17.86 -21.71
CA SER A 22 -38.70 19.15 -21.92
C SER A 22 -38.66 20.05 -20.67
N LEU A 23 -38.75 19.46 -19.47
CA LEU A 23 -38.64 20.20 -18.21
C LEU A 23 -37.20 20.70 -17.96
N ALA A 24 -36.19 19.89 -18.30
CA ALA A 24 -34.78 20.24 -18.15
C ALA A 24 -34.32 21.37 -19.08
N SER A 25 -34.98 21.59 -20.22
CA SER A 25 -34.65 22.68 -21.15
C SER A 25 -35.30 24.02 -20.81
N ARG A 26 -36.21 24.07 -19.84
CA ARG A 26 -36.98 25.28 -19.45
C ARG A 26 -36.67 25.85 -18.07
N ILE A 27 -35.69 25.32 -17.35
CA ILE A 27 -35.29 25.82 -16.03
C ILE A 27 -33.84 26.32 -16.09
N PRO A 28 -33.61 27.64 -16.33
CA PRO A 28 -32.27 28.24 -16.35
C PRO A 28 -31.52 28.09 -15.00
N VAL A 29 -32.25 27.80 -13.92
CA VAL A 29 -31.75 27.73 -12.54
C VAL A 29 -30.90 26.47 -12.28
N LEU A 30 -31.03 25.41 -13.09
CA LEU A 30 -30.22 24.18 -12.92
C LEU A 30 -28.77 24.30 -13.41
N LYS A 31 -28.44 25.34 -14.19
CA LYS A 31 -27.03 25.65 -14.53
C LYS A 31 -26.22 26.16 -13.32
N ASN A 32 -26.89 26.70 -12.29
CA ASN A 32 -26.23 27.19 -11.07
C ASN A 32 -26.00 26.10 -10.00
N TYR A 33 -26.45 24.86 -10.26
CA TYR A 33 -26.30 23.71 -9.35
C TYR A 33 -25.38 22.59 -9.89
N LEU A 34 -24.77 22.81 -11.06
CA LEU A 34 -23.62 22.02 -11.46
C LEU A 34 -22.41 22.63 -10.75
N PRO A 35 -21.76 21.94 -9.80
CA PRO A 35 -20.50 22.43 -9.29
C PRO A 35 -19.55 22.49 -10.48
N ASP A 36 -19.07 23.69 -10.76
CA ASP A 36 -17.91 23.90 -11.60
C ASP A 36 -16.74 23.23 -10.88
N ILE A 37 -16.51 21.94 -11.13
CA ILE A 37 -15.32 21.24 -10.65
C ILE A 37 -14.16 21.63 -11.55
N GLN A 38 -13.86 22.93 -11.62
CA GLN A 38 -12.50 23.35 -11.77
C GLN A 38 -11.83 23.01 -10.45
N GLN A 39 -11.26 21.81 -10.35
CA GLN A 39 -10.28 21.52 -9.31
C GLN A 39 -9.22 22.63 -9.41
N LYS A 40 -9.22 23.56 -8.45
CA LYS A 40 -8.13 24.52 -8.30
C LYS A 40 -6.84 23.71 -8.34
N HIS A 41 -5.99 23.98 -9.33
CA HIS A 41 -4.66 23.40 -9.39
C HIS A 41 -3.93 23.83 -8.12
N VAL A 42 -3.80 22.90 -7.18
CA VAL A 42 -3.00 23.11 -5.98
C VAL A 42 -1.57 22.70 -6.35
N THR A 43 -0.65 23.64 -6.22
CA THR A 43 0.77 23.42 -6.44
C THR A 43 1.46 23.34 -5.08
N PHE A 44 2.18 22.25 -4.83
CA PHE A 44 2.90 21.97 -3.59
C PHE A 44 4.43 22.14 -3.72
N SER A 45 4.96 22.21 -4.94
CA SER A 45 6.40 22.44 -5.21
C SER A 45 6.60 23.06 -6.61
N ASP A 46 7.82 23.49 -6.94
CA ASP A 46 8.17 24.08 -8.25
C ASP A 46 9.38 23.37 -8.88
N ARG A 47 9.36 22.04 -8.90
CA ARG A 47 10.41 21.24 -9.52
C ARG A 47 10.28 21.24 -11.03
N LYS A 48 11.42 21.26 -11.73
CA LYS A 48 11.49 21.25 -13.20
C LYS A 48 12.52 20.26 -13.70
N GLY A 49 12.34 19.78 -14.93
CA GLY A 49 13.31 18.95 -15.62
C GLY A 49 13.36 17.51 -15.11
N LEU A 50 12.23 16.98 -14.64
CA LEU A 50 12.15 15.57 -14.27
C LEU A 50 12.46 14.67 -15.48
N GLN A 51 13.28 13.65 -15.23
CA GLN A 51 13.61 12.65 -16.25
C GLN A 51 12.40 11.79 -16.56
N CYS A 52 12.29 11.33 -17.81
CA CYS A 52 11.22 10.41 -18.19
C CYS A 52 11.39 9.06 -17.49
N ILE A 53 10.35 8.62 -16.77
CA ILE A 53 10.30 7.30 -16.11
C ILE A 53 9.37 6.31 -16.82
N ALA A 54 8.86 6.64 -18.01
CA ALA A 54 7.84 5.84 -18.68
C ALA A 54 8.29 4.39 -18.95
N SER A 55 9.58 4.16 -19.22
CA SER A 55 10.16 2.83 -19.41
C SER A 55 10.26 2.00 -18.13
N LEU A 56 10.31 2.65 -16.95
CA LEU A 56 10.27 1.96 -15.66
C LEU A 56 8.87 1.41 -15.36
N ILE A 57 7.84 1.99 -15.99
CA ILE A 57 6.43 1.62 -15.82
C ILE A 57 5.90 1.05 -17.14
N ALA A 58 6.60 0.05 -17.67
CA ALA A 58 6.30 -0.61 -18.93
C ALA A 58 6.28 -2.13 -18.77
N THR A 59 5.63 -2.82 -19.71
CA THR A 59 5.61 -4.28 -19.74
C THR A 59 7.00 -4.81 -20.01
N VAL A 60 7.41 -5.83 -19.25
CA VAL A 60 8.66 -6.56 -19.44
C VAL A 60 8.38 -8.04 -19.68
N GLU A 61 9.41 -8.75 -20.14
CA GLU A 61 9.41 -10.21 -20.19
C GLU A 61 9.93 -10.78 -18.87
N GLU A 62 9.42 -11.94 -18.48
CA GLU A 62 9.96 -12.69 -17.35
C GLU A 62 11.26 -13.40 -17.72
N THR A 63 12.11 -13.67 -16.73
CA THR A 63 13.36 -14.43 -16.88
C THR A 63 13.28 -15.66 -15.97
N PRO A 64 12.56 -16.72 -16.36
CA PRO A 64 12.26 -17.85 -15.47
C PRO A 64 13.49 -18.72 -15.18
N GLN A 65 14.44 -18.76 -16.12
CA GLN A 65 15.74 -19.40 -15.92
C GLN A 65 16.65 -18.50 -15.10
N SER A 66 17.35 -19.09 -14.13
CA SER A 66 18.30 -18.34 -13.30
C SER A 66 19.52 -17.94 -14.14
N ILE A 67 19.85 -16.65 -14.13
CA ILE A 67 21.01 -16.08 -14.80
C ILE A 67 22.01 -15.55 -13.78
N PRO A 68 23.33 -15.65 -14.04
CA PRO A 68 24.33 -15.03 -13.17
C PRO A 68 24.26 -13.49 -13.29
N ALA A 69 24.42 -12.81 -12.16
CA ALA A 69 24.59 -11.36 -12.12
C ALA A 69 26.09 -11.02 -12.06
N ARG A 70 26.50 -9.93 -12.72
CA ARG A 70 27.88 -9.46 -12.69
C ARG A 70 28.12 -8.65 -11.42
N THR A 71 28.90 -9.22 -10.49
CA THR A 71 29.20 -8.57 -9.22
C THR A 71 30.36 -7.58 -9.33
N GLN A 72 30.26 -6.47 -8.60
CA GLN A 72 31.30 -5.46 -8.40
C GLN A 72 31.32 -5.08 -6.91
N GLY A 73 32.50 -4.72 -6.38
CA GLY A 73 32.68 -4.48 -4.95
C GLY A 73 32.72 -5.76 -4.12
N HIS A 74 32.36 -5.67 -2.84
CA HIS A 74 32.40 -6.77 -1.88
C HIS A 74 31.00 -7.11 -1.37
N PHE A 75 30.54 -8.32 -1.65
CA PHE A 75 29.34 -8.89 -1.05
C PHE A 75 29.73 -9.64 0.24
N PRO A 76 29.13 -9.33 1.40
CA PRO A 76 29.47 -10.03 2.62
C PRO A 76 29.19 -11.54 2.51
N GLU A 77 30.16 -12.37 2.91
CA GLU A 77 30.03 -13.84 2.76
C GLU A 77 28.90 -14.44 3.62
N TRP A 78 28.53 -13.77 4.71
CA TRP A 78 27.43 -14.17 5.58
C TRP A 78 26.05 -13.91 4.96
N LEU A 79 25.97 -13.07 3.92
CA LEU A 79 24.72 -12.75 3.23
C LEU A 79 24.29 -13.93 2.36
N ASN A 80 23.42 -14.78 2.92
CA ASN A 80 23.01 -16.04 2.32
C ASN A 80 21.49 -16.20 2.33
N GLY A 81 20.86 -16.12 1.16
CA GLY A 81 19.40 -16.13 1.02
C GLY A 81 18.91 -15.53 -0.29
N CYS A 82 17.63 -15.20 -0.34
CA CYS A 82 16.96 -14.65 -1.51
C CYS A 82 16.26 -13.33 -1.15
N LEU A 83 16.56 -12.25 -1.88
CA LEU A 83 15.71 -11.08 -1.91
C LEU A 83 14.59 -11.33 -2.93
N ILE A 84 13.35 -11.37 -2.46
CA ILE A 84 12.16 -11.47 -3.30
C ILE A 84 11.48 -10.11 -3.35
N ARG A 85 11.21 -9.61 -4.55
CA ARG A 85 10.48 -8.36 -4.79
C ARG A 85 9.27 -8.57 -5.68
N ILE A 86 8.25 -7.75 -5.49
CA ILE A 86 6.97 -7.86 -6.18
C ILE A 86 6.56 -6.49 -6.69
N GLY A 87 6.02 -6.48 -7.90
CA GLY A 87 5.42 -5.30 -8.49
C GLY A 87 4.68 -5.63 -9.79
N PRO A 88 4.12 -4.61 -10.43
CA PRO A 88 3.46 -4.77 -11.72
C PRO A 88 4.49 -4.90 -12.85
N GLY A 89 4.38 -5.96 -13.66
CA GLY A 89 5.30 -6.21 -14.78
C GLY A 89 4.64 -6.31 -16.16
N LYS A 90 3.31 -6.31 -16.23
CA LYS A 90 2.54 -6.33 -17.49
C LYS A 90 1.36 -5.37 -17.42
N PHE A 91 1.28 -4.45 -18.38
CA PHE A 91 0.33 -3.32 -18.35
C PHE A 91 -0.74 -3.37 -19.46
N GLU A 92 -0.79 -4.45 -20.26
CA GLU A 92 -1.75 -4.61 -21.33
C GLU A 92 -2.02 -6.08 -21.67
N PHE A 93 -3.21 -6.33 -22.22
CA PHE A 93 -3.60 -7.58 -22.86
C PHE A 93 -4.29 -7.25 -24.20
N GLY A 94 -3.71 -7.73 -25.30
CA GLY A 94 -4.17 -7.38 -26.64
C GLY A 94 -4.14 -5.87 -26.89
N LYS A 95 -5.32 -5.29 -27.14
CA LYS A 95 -5.49 -3.84 -27.35
C LYS A 95 -5.88 -3.09 -26.08
N GLU A 96 -6.28 -3.81 -25.03
CA GLU A 96 -6.74 -3.22 -23.77
C GLU A 96 -5.54 -2.96 -22.86
N LYS A 97 -5.50 -1.76 -22.27
CA LYS A 97 -4.42 -1.29 -21.39
C LYS A 97 -4.99 -1.02 -20.00
N TYR A 98 -4.18 -1.28 -18.99
CA TYR A 98 -4.49 -0.81 -17.64
C TYR A 98 -4.33 0.72 -17.56
N ASN A 99 -5.03 1.32 -16.60
CA ASN A 99 -5.07 2.77 -16.38
C ASN A 99 -4.27 3.21 -15.15
N HIS A 100 -4.06 2.33 -14.17
CA HIS A 100 -3.38 2.65 -12.91
C HIS A 100 -2.17 1.75 -12.69
N TRP A 101 -1.13 2.27 -12.04
CA TRP A 101 0.10 1.52 -11.79
C TRP A 101 -0.16 0.23 -11.00
N PHE A 102 -1.06 0.30 -10.02
CA PHE A 102 -1.48 -0.85 -9.18
C PHE A 102 -2.23 -1.96 -9.94
N ASP A 103 -2.64 -1.73 -11.19
CA ASP A 103 -3.41 -2.71 -11.95
C ASP A 103 -2.53 -3.71 -12.72
N GLY A 104 -1.24 -3.40 -12.89
CA GLY A 104 -0.35 -4.25 -13.68
C GLY A 104 -0.17 -5.63 -13.04
N MET A 105 0.02 -6.65 -13.86
CA MET A 105 0.07 -8.04 -13.36
C MET A 105 1.33 -8.30 -12.54
N ALA A 106 1.15 -9.01 -11.42
CA ALA A 106 2.22 -9.34 -10.48
C ALA A 106 3.38 -10.08 -11.16
N LEU A 107 4.57 -9.48 -11.09
CA LEU A 107 5.85 -10.06 -11.47
C LEU A 107 6.71 -10.20 -10.20
N LEU A 108 7.17 -11.41 -9.93
CA LEU A 108 8.10 -11.70 -8.85
C LEU A 108 9.52 -11.63 -9.40
N HIS A 109 10.42 -11.02 -8.62
CA HIS A 109 11.85 -10.97 -8.88
C HIS A 109 12.58 -11.63 -7.73
N GLN A 110 13.57 -12.47 -8.03
CA GLN A 110 14.47 -13.06 -7.03
C GLN A 110 15.91 -12.68 -7.37
N PHE A 111 16.60 -12.10 -6.40
CA PHE A 111 18.06 -12.11 -6.37
C PHE A 111 18.47 -13.12 -5.31
N ARG A 112 19.24 -14.14 -5.69
CA ARG A 112 19.81 -15.11 -4.75
C ARG A 112 21.25 -14.74 -4.48
N MET A 113 21.63 -14.70 -3.21
CA MET A 113 22.99 -14.45 -2.76
C MET A 113 23.51 -15.68 -2.04
N GLU A 114 24.65 -16.20 -2.49
CA GLU A 114 25.31 -17.33 -1.86
C GLU A 114 26.83 -17.20 -2.01
N LYS A 115 27.55 -17.10 -0.89
CA LYS A 115 29.03 -17.01 -0.85
C LYS A 115 29.59 -15.92 -1.79
N GLY A 116 28.96 -14.75 -1.80
CA GLY A 116 29.35 -13.61 -2.63
C GLY A 116 28.94 -13.70 -4.11
N ALA A 117 28.40 -14.82 -4.57
CA ALA A 117 27.81 -14.94 -5.90
C ALA A 117 26.33 -14.50 -5.87
N VAL A 118 25.88 -13.88 -6.97
CA VAL A 118 24.49 -13.43 -7.12
C VAL A 118 23.90 -13.99 -8.41
N THR A 119 22.68 -14.53 -8.32
CA THR A 119 21.87 -14.89 -9.50
C THR A 119 20.53 -14.17 -9.48
N TYR A 120 19.94 -14.02 -10.66
CA TYR A 120 18.65 -13.39 -10.85
C TYR A 120 17.68 -14.30 -11.59
N LYS A 121 16.40 -14.16 -11.27
CA LYS A 121 15.28 -14.65 -12.09
C LYS A 121 14.01 -13.85 -11.79
N SER A 122 13.05 -13.92 -12.71
CA SER A 122 11.71 -13.38 -12.50
C SER A 122 10.63 -14.29 -13.10
N ARG A 123 9.43 -14.21 -12.54
CA ARG A 123 8.28 -14.99 -13.01
C ARG A 123 6.98 -14.24 -12.74
N PHE A 124 6.10 -14.17 -13.74
CA PHE A 124 4.73 -13.70 -13.57
C PHE A 124 3.99 -14.66 -12.65
N LEU A 125 3.30 -14.10 -11.67
CA LEU A 125 2.41 -14.87 -10.81
C LEU A 125 1.30 -15.47 -11.68
N GLN A 126 1.20 -16.79 -11.65
CA GLN A 126 0.17 -17.54 -12.38
C GLN A 126 -1.19 -17.48 -11.67
N SER A 127 -1.66 -16.27 -11.34
CA SER A 127 -2.97 -16.01 -10.75
C SER A 127 -4.10 -16.36 -11.72
N ASP A 128 -5.31 -16.54 -11.21
CA ASP A 128 -6.46 -16.85 -12.07
C ASP A 128 -6.75 -15.67 -13.00
N THR A 129 -6.58 -14.45 -12.49
CA THR A 129 -6.68 -13.19 -13.25
C THR A 129 -5.64 -13.10 -14.37
N TYR A 130 -4.37 -13.44 -14.10
CA TYR A 130 -3.33 -13.45 -15.13
C TYR A 130 -3.65 -14.47 -16.23
N LYS A 131 -4.05 -15.69 -15.84
CA LYS A 131 -4.38 -16.77 -16.77
C LYS A 131 -5.57 -16.44 -17.65
N ILE A 132 -6.68 -15.96 -17.08
CA ILE A 132 -7.89 -15.67 -17.85
C ILE A 132 -7.67 -14.50 -18.82
N ASN A 133 -6.94 -13.46 -18.40
CA ASN A 133 -6.60 -12.34 -19.28
C ASN A 133 -5.65 -12.77 -20.41
N SER A 134 -4.70 -13.66 -20.12
CA SER A 134 -3.76 -14.21 -21.11
C SER A 134 -4.49 -15.05 -22.16
N VAL A 135 -5.36 -15.98 -21.75
CA VAL A 135 -6.12 -16.86 -22.66
C VAL A 135 -7.04 -16.05 -23.57
N ASN A 136 -7.69 -15.01 -23.04
CA ASN A 136 -8.63 -14.19 -23.81
C ASN A 136 -7.96 -13.02 -24.55
N ASN A 137 -6.67 -12.78 -24.30
CA ASN A 137 -5.89 -11.64 -24.80
C ASN A 137 -6.60 -10.28 -24.61
N ARG A 138 -7.21 -10.09 -23.44
CA ARG A 138 -7.90 -8.85 -23.03
C ARG A 138 -8.14 -8.82 -21.50
N ILE A 139 -8.54 -7.69 -20.95
CA ILE A 139 -8.79 -7.52 -19.51
C ILE A 139 -10.22 -8.00 -19.19
N ILE A 140 -10.32 -9.16 -18.54
CA ILE A 140 -11.59 -9.78 -18.14
C ILE A 140 -11.98 -9.42 -16.70
N ILE A 141 -11.01 -9.30 -15.81
CA ILE A 141 -11.21 -8.94 -14.41
C ILE A 141 -10.90 -7.47 -14.21
N SER A 142 -11.78 -6.77 -13.48
CA SER A 142 -11.56 -5.36 -13.14
C SER A 142 -10.52 -5.26 -12.04
N GLU A 143 -9.65 -4.26 -12.15
CA GLU A 143 -8.60 -3.95 -11.19
C GLU A 143 -8.91 -2.63 -10.47
N PHE A 144 -7.98 -2.16 -9.63
CA PHE A 144 -8.14 -0.97 -8.80
C PHE A 144 -8.56 0.28 -9.59
N GLY A 145 -7.84 0.61 -10.66
CA GLY A 145 -8.10 1.78 -11.52
C GLY A 145 -8.68 1.44 -12.90
N THR A 146 -8.90 0.16 -13.21
CA THR A 146 -9.32 -0.28 -14.54
C THR A 146 -10.58 -1.14 -14.48
N LEU A 147 -11.65 -0.67 -15.10
CA LEU A 147 -12.87 -1.46 -15.27
C LEU A 147 -12.74 -2.37 -16.50
N ALA A 148 -12.96 -3.67 -16.31
CA ALA A 148 -13.04 -4.62 -17.41
C ALA A 148 -14.28 -4.35 -18.28
N LEU A 149 -14.10 -4.32 -19.60
CA LEU A 149 -15.19 -4.05 -20.53
C LEU A 149 -16.04 -5.30 -20.76
N PRO A 150 -17.38 -5.17 -20.89
CA PRO A 150 -18.26 -6.30 -21.21
C PRO A 150 -17.78 -7.06 -22.45
N ASP A 151 -17.95 -8.37 -22.43
CA ASP A 151 -17.49 -9.24 -23.52
C ASP A 151 -18.13 -8.87 -24.87
N PRO A 152 -17.33 -8.46 -25.89
CA PRO A 152 -17.86 -8.15 -27.21
C PRO A 152 -18.44 -9.39 -27.91
N CYS A 153 -18.07 -10.61 -27.51
CA CYS A 153 -18.66 -11.84 -28.04
C CYS A 153 -20.04 -12.15 -27.43
N LYS A 154 -20.42 -11.52 -26.30
CA LYS A 154 -21.78 -11.64 -25.75
C LYS A 154 -22.78 -10.85 -26.60
N SER A 155 -24.01 -11.37 -26.72
CA SER A 155 -25.14 -10.66 -27.34
C SER A 155 -25.45 -9.35 -26.61
N VAL A 156 -26.18 -8.42 -27.24
CA VAL A 156 -26.55 -7.13 -26.62
C VAL A 156 -27.25 -7.32 -25.26
N LEU A 157 -28.17 -8.29 -25.18
CA LEU A 157 -28.83 -8.66 -23.93
C LEU A 157 -27.83 -9.28 -22.93
N GLY A 158 -26.93 -10.15 -23.40
CA GLY A 158 -25.87 -10.73 -22.57
C GLY A 158 -24.90 -9.69 -21.98
N ARG A 159 -24.57 -8.65 -22.75
CA ARG A 159 -23.75 -7.50 -22.28
C ARG A 159 -24.52 -6.61 -21.29
N PHE A 160 -25.83 -6.47 -21.45
CA PHE A 160 -26.67 -5.76 -20.49
C PHE A 160 -26.75 -6.54 -19.17
N MET A 161 -27.05 -7.84 -19.23
CA MET A 161 -27.14 -8.72 -18.06
C MET A 161 -25.81 -8.82 -17.30
N SER A 162 -24.66 -8.83 -17.99
CA SER A 162 -23.35 -8.89 -17.33
C SER A 162 -23.01 -7.66 -16.47
N LYS A 163 -23.72 -6.54 -16.64
CA LYS A 163 -23.57 -5.37 -15.76
C LYS A 163 -24.18 -5.59 -14.38
N PHE A 164 -25.07 -6.58 -14.24
CA PHE A 164 -25.75 -6.93 -12.99
C PHE A 164 -25.12 -8.15 -12.30
N GLU A 165 -24.15 -8.83 -12.94
CA GLU A 165 -23.32 -9.86 -12.29
C GLU A 165 -22.36 -9.20 -11.30
N SER A 166 -22.29 -9.72 -10.07
CA SER A 166 -21.33 -9.27 -9.06
C SER A 166 -19.90 -9.25 -9.62
N PRO A 167 -19.10 -8.21 -9.37
CA PRO A 167 -17.70 -8.21 -9.76
C PRO A 167 -16.96 -9.38 -9.13
N ALA A 168 -16.25 -10.16 -9.95
CA ALA A 168 -15.24 -11.08 -9.44
C ALA A 168 -14.13 -10.24 -8.82
N MET A 169 -13.73 -10.59 -7.59
CA MET A 169 -12.61 -9.94 -6.92
C MET A 169 -11.29 -10.43 -7.56
N THR A 170 -10.36 -9.51 -7.79
CA THR A 170 -9.05 -9.84 -8.37
C THR A 170 -8.19 -10.64 -7.39
N ASP A 171 -7.42 -11.57 -7.94
CA ASP A 171 -6.31 -12.27 -7.27
C ASP A 171 -4.95 -11.86 -7.84
N ASN A 172 -4.88 -10.71 -8.54
CA ASN A 172 -3.64 -10.03 -8.88
C ASN A 172 -2.98 -9.48 -7.62
N THR A 173 -2.12 -10.30 -7.01
CA THR A 173 -1.51 -10.01 -5.70
C THR A 173 -0.18 -9.26 -5.82
N ASN A 174 -0.14 -8.16 -6.56
CA ASN A 174 1.11 -7.51 -6.96
C ASN A 174 1.77 -6.61 -5.90
N VAL A 175 1.35 -6.63 -4.63
CA VAL A 175 1.77 -5.62 -3.63
C VAL A 175 2.97 -6.11 -2.80
N ASN A 176 2.83 -7.20 -2.06
CA ASN A 176 3.84 -7.62 -1.07
C ASN A 176 4.02 -9.15 -0.97
N CYS A 177 5.14 -9.60 -0.43
CA CYS A 177 5.39 -10.98 -0.01
C CYS A 177 5.35 -11.04 1.51
N VAL A 178 4.33 -11.71 2.03
CA VAL A 178 4.01 -11.80 3.46
C VAL A 178 4.15 -13.23 3.94
N ARG A 179 4.45 -13.40 5.23
CA ARG A 179 4.60 -14.71 5.86
C ARG A 179 3.40 -15.07 6.72
N TYR A 180 2.91 -16.30 6.62
CA TYR A 180 1.96 -16.87 7.59
C TYR A 180 2.36 -18.30 7.88
N LYS A 181 2.42 -18.68 9.17
CA LYS A 181 2.77 -20.04 9.60
C LYS A 181 4.01 -20.63 8.93
N GLY A 182 5.02 -19.79 8.65
CA GLY A 182 6.24 -20.22 7.98
C GLY A 182 6.24 -20.14 6.45
N ASP A 183 5.07 -20.11 5.81
CA ASP A 183 4.92 -20.06 4.35
C ASP A 183 4.94 -18.62 3.82
N TYR A 184 5.29 -18.46 2.54
CA TYR A 184 5.31 -17.18 1.83
C TYR A 184 4.10 -17.04 0.92
N TYR A 185 3.46 -15.88 1.00
CA TYR A 185 2.27 -15.52 0.25
C TYR A 185 2.48 -14.19 -0.44
N ILE A 186 2.05 -14.11 -1.69
CA ILE A 186 2.00 -12.88 -2.45
C ILE A 186 0.62 -12.28 -2.22
N SER A 187 0.57 -11.04 -1.77
CA SER A 187 -0.61 -10.37 -1.24
C SER A 187 -0.94 -9.07 -1.97
N THR A 188 -2.23 -8.73 -1.95
CA THR A 188 -2.80 -7.42 -2.26
C THR A 188 -3.86 -7.13 -1.18
N GLU A 189 -4.74 -6.15 -1.39
CA GLU A 189 -5.72 -5.72 -0.40
C GLU A 189 -7.12 -6.33 -0.60
N THR A 190 -7.19 -7.46 -1.30
CA THR A 190 -8.44 -8.23 -1.48
C THR A 190 -8.52 -9.39 -0.50
N ASN A 191 -9.54 -10.23 -0.62
CA ASN A 191 -9.65 -11.46 0.16
C ASN A 191 -8.73 -12.59 -0.34
N TYR A 192 -8.02 -12.41 -1.46
CA TYR A 192 -7.17 -13.45 -2.03
C TYR A 192 -5.69 -13.20 -1.79
N MET A 193 -4.97 -14.26 -1.45
CA MET A 193 -3.51 -14.34 -1.45
C MET A 193 -3.07 -15.54 -2.29
N ASN A 194 -1.83 -15.52 -2.80
CA ASN A 194 -1.28 -16.66 -3.54
C ASN A 194 -0.03 -17.17 -2.82
N LYS A 195 -0.07 -18.41 -2.34
CA LYS A 195 1.10 -19.08 -1.76
C LYS A 195 2.12 -19.31 -2.87
N VAL A 196 3.39 -19.01 -2.60
CA VAL A 196 4.48 -19.22 -3.54
C VAL A 196 5.63 -19.96 -2.87
N ASP A 197 6.35 -20.73 -3.68
CA ASP A 197 7.65 -21.25 -3.29
C ASP A 197 8.72 -20.16 -3.50
N PRO A 198 9.38 -19.68 -2.42
CA PRO A 198 10.40 -18.64 -2.52
C PRO A 198 11.62 -19.07 -3.33
N GLU A 199 11.89 -20.37 -3.45
CA GLU A 199 13.01 -20.92 -4.20
C GLU A 199 12.74 -20.88 -5.69
N THR A 200 11.56 -21.32 -6.15
CA THR A 200 11.20 -21.45 -7.57
C THR A 200 10.44 -20.26 -8.15
N LEU A 201 9.79 -19.45 -7.30
CA LEU A 201 8.79 -18.41 -7.62
C LEU A 201 7.45 -18.96 -8.16
N GLU A 202 7.19 -20.25 -7.97
CA GLU A 202 5.97 -20.89 -8.45
C GLU A 202 4.81 -20.68 -7.48
N LYS A 203 3.64 -20.29 -8.03
CA LYS A 203 2.38 -20.32 -7.29
C LYS A 203 2.01 -21.77 -7.01
N THR A 204 1.86 -22.10 -5.74
CA THR A 204 1.44 -23.43 -5.28
C THR A 204 -0.05 -23.47 -4.95
N GLU A 205 -0.58 -22.42 -4.32
CA GLU A 205 -1.96 -22.40 -3.85
C GLU A 205 -2.57 -20.99 -3.89
N LYS A 206 -3.90 -20.90 -4.07
CA LYS A 206 -4.67 -19.66 -3.87
C LYS A 206 -5.45 -19.77 -2.57
N VAL A 207 -5.26 -18.82 -1.68
CA VAL A 207 -5.89 -18.75 -0.37
C VAL A 207 -6.94 -17.65 -0.36
N ASP A 208 -8.10 -17.94 0.23
CA ASP A 208 -9.21 -17.01 0.37
C ASP A 208 -9.48 -16.77 1.86
N TRP A 209 -9.19 -15.56 2.33
CA TRP A 209 -9.42 -15.14 3.71
C TRP A 209 -10.84 -15.43 4.20
N SER A 210 -11.84 -15.29 3.32
CA SER A 210 -13.26 -15.43 3.69
C SER A 210 -13.65 -16.85 4.09
N LYS A 211 -12.82 -17.85 3.75
CA LYS A 211 -13.01 -19.25 4.18
C LYS A 211 -12.60 -19.49 5.64
N PHE A 212 -11.82 -18.59 6.24
CA PHE A 212 -11.27 -18.74 7.58
C PHE A 212 -11.81 -17.71 8.56
N VAL A 213 -11.93 -16.45 8.10
CA VAL A 213 -12.44 -15.33 8.90
C VAL A 213 -13.39 -14.49 8.06
N ALA A 214 -14.42 -13.91 8.67
CA ALA A 214 -15.48 -13.19 7.97
C ALA A 214 -15.05 -11.79 7.50
N VAL A 215 -14.07 -11.71 6.59
CA VAL A 215 -13.54 -10.45 6.03
C VAL A 215 -13.64 -10.41 4.51
N ASN A 216 -13.82 -9.21 3.96
CA ASN A 216 -13.88 -8.92 2.52
C ASN A 216 -12.52 -8.62 1.90
N GLY A 217 -11.50 -8.44 2.73
CA GLY A 217 -10.11 -8.22 2.34
C GLY A 217 -9.24 -8.01 3.57
N ALA A 218 -7.94 -8.16 3.41
CA ALA A 218 -6.94 -7.89 4.44
C ALA A 218 -5.80 -7.07 3.85
N THR A 219 -5.07 -6.31 4.67
CA THR A 219 -3.95 -5.50 4.16
C THR A 219 -2.79 -6.38 3.66
N ALA A 220 -1.95 -5.80 2.80
CA ALA A 220 -0.69 -6.42 2.37
C ALA A 220 0.47 -6.20 3.37
N HIS A 221 0.18 -5.70 4.57
CA HIS A 221 1.16 -5.29 5.59
C HIS A 221 0.85 -5.90 6.96
N PRO A 222 0.88 -7.25 7.10
CA PRO A 222 0.74 -7.87 8.40
C PRO A 222 1.98 -7.63 9.28
N HIS A 223 1.76 -7.71 10.58
CA HIS A 223 2.83 -7.66 11.57
C HIS A 223 3.06 -9.03 12.22
N TYR A 224 4.30 -9.29 12.60
CA TYR A 224 4.75 -10.56 13.20
C TYR A 224 5.23 -10.35 14.63
N ASP A 225 4.76 -11.22 15.54
CA ASP A 225 5.36 -11.40 16.86
C ASP A 225 6.54 -12.41 16.80
N PRO A 226 7.48 -12.36 17.77
CA PRO A 226 8.65 -13.25 17.78
C PRO A 226 8.34 -14.75 17.85
N ASP A 227 7.17 -15.12 18.38
CA ASP A 227 6.72 -16.51 18.43
C ASP A 227 6.19 -17.03 17.07
N GLY A 228 6.06 -16.15 16.07
CA GLY A 228 5.50 -16.43 14.76
C GLY A 228 4.03 -16.05 14.60
N THR A 229 3.36 -15.58 15.67
CA THR A 229 1.97 -15.13 15.60
C THR A 229 1.89 -13.94 14.67
N THR A 230 0.93 -13.96 13.76
CA THR A 230 0.78 -12.90 12.75
C THR A 230 -0.51 -12.13 12.98
N TYR A 231 -0.43 -10.80 12.94
CA TYR A 231 -1.56 -9.89 13.01
C TYR A 231 -1.77 -9.22 11.66
N ASN A 232 -3.02 -9.02 11.26
CA ASN A 232 -3.38 -8.23 10.08
C ASN A 232 -4.68 -7.46 10.37
N MET A 233 -5.02 -6.51 9.52
CA MET A 233 -6.31 -5.83 9.54
C MET A 233 -7.11 -6.13 8.27
N GLY A 234 -8.42 -6.23 8.43
CA GLY A 234 -9.34 -6.46 7.32
C GLY A 234 -10.72 -5.88 7.56
N ASN A 235 -11.52 -5.76 6.50
CA ASN A 235 -12.85 -5.14 6.59
C ASN A 235 -13.95 -6.19 6.50
N SER A 236 -15.06 -5.99 7.23
CA SER A 236 -16.31 -6.71 6.98
C SER A 236 -17.40 -5.75 6.54
N TYR A 237 -18.13 -6.13 5.50
CA TYR A 237 -19.30 -5.45 4.97
C TYR A 237 -20.44 -6.46 4.93
N GLY A 238 -21.47 -6.25 5.73
CA GLY A 238 -22.59 -7.16 5.74
C GLY A 238 -23.85 -6.60 6.40
N PRO A 239 -24.97 -7.34 6.28
CA PRO A 239 -26.25 -6.96 6.89
C PRO A 239 -26.18 -6.91 8.43
N HIS A 240 -25.23 -7.64 9.04
CA HIS A 240 -25.02 -7.68 10.48
C HIS A 240 -24.11 -6.56 11.01
N GLY A 241 -23.66 -5.65 10.14
CA GLY A 241 -22.80 -4.54 10.51
C GLY A 241 -21.60 -4.40 9.58
N SER A 242 -20.87 -3.30 9.73
CA SER A 242 -19.62 -3.11 9.01
C SER A 242 -18.57 -2.58 9.97
N CYS A 243 -17.42 -3.24 9.97
CA CYS A 243 -16.36 -3.05 10.94
C CYS A 243 -14.99 -3.25 10.32
N TYR A 244 -14.00 -2.63 10.95
CA TYR A 244 -12.59 -2.93 10.78
C TYR A 244 -12.26 -4.05 11.77
N ASN A 245 -11.57 -5.09 11.33
CA ASN A 245 -11.24 -6.23 12.17
C ASN A 245 -9.74 -6.33 12.34
N VAL A 246 -9.33 -6.59 13.57
CA VAL A 246 -7.98 -7.07 13.87
C VAL A 246 -8.02 -8.59 13.79
N ILE A 247 -7.23 -9.14 12.87
CA ILE A 247 -7.11 -10.56 12.58
C ILE A 247 -5.82 -11.07 13.24
N GLN A 248 -5.90 -12.23 13.87
CA GLN A 248 -4.75 -12.96 14.40
C GLN A 248 -4.68 -14.33 13.72
N VAL A 249 -3.49 -14.73 13.28
CA VAL A 249 -3.17 -16.06 12.75
C VAL A 249 -2.15 -16.70 13.69
N PRO A 250 -2.40 -17.93 14.18
CA PRO A 250 -1.49 -18.61 15.11
C PRO A 250 -0.15 -18.95 14.45
N PRO A 251 0.93 -19.14 15.24
CA PRO A 251 2.29 -19.22 14.74
C PRO A 251 2.63 -20.50 14.00
N GLN A 252 2.07 -21.63 14.45
CA GLN A 252 2.45 -22.96 13.98
C GLN A 252 1.34 -23.58 13.15
N LYS A 253 1.76 -24.41 12.20
CA LYS A 253 0.88 -25.34 11.51
C LYS A 253 0.63 -26.54 12.40
N GLU A 254 -0.61 -27.01 12.44
CA GLU A 254 -0.93 -28.31 13.02
C GLU A 254 -0.65 -29.41 11.98
N ASP A 255 -0.94 -29.15 10.70
CA ASP A 255 -0.65 -30.03 9.56
C ASP A 255 0.11 -29.31 8.44
N LEU A 256 0.93 -30.04 7.67
CA LEU A 256 1.76 -29.48 6.59
C LEU A 256 0.93 -28.80 5.48
N GLU A 257 -0.29 -29.27 5.25
CA GLU A 257 -1.23 -28.74 4.26
C GLU A 257 -1.96 -27.49 4.74
N GLU A 258 -1.83 -27.12 6.02
CA GLU A 258 -2.47 -25.90 6.51
C GLU A 258 -1.89 -24.64 5.87
N THR A 259 -2.79 -23.72 5.56
CA THR A 259 -2.44 -22.35 5.19
C THR A 259 -2.61 -21.42 6.40
N ILE A 260 -3.78 -20.84 6.58
CA ILE A 260 -4.09 -19.87 7.64
C ILE A 260 -5.16 -20.40 8.61
N HIS A 261 -5.29 -21.72 8.73
CA HIS A 261 -6.20 -22.36 9.68
C HIS A 261 -5.96 -21.84 11.12
N GLY A 262 -7.04 -21.66 11.87
CA GLY A 262 -7.01 -21.03 13.19
C GLY A 262 -6.96 -19.50 13.17
N ALA A 263 -6.98 -18.86 11.99
CA ALA A 263 -7.18 -17.42 11.90
C ALA A 263 -8.49 -17.01 12.59
N ARG A 264 -8.44 -15.92 13.36
CA ARG A 264 -9.61 -15.39 14.09
C ARG A 264 -9.61 -13.87 14.13
N VAL A 265 -10.80 -13.30 14.23
CA VAL A 265 -10.98 -11.89 14.56
C VAL A 265 -10.88 -11.74 16.07
N ILE A 266 -9.92 -10.94 16.54
CA ILE A 266 -9.73 -10.67 17.98
C ILE A 266 -10.39 -9.37 18.43
N CYS A 267 -10.64 -8.44 17.51
CA CYS A 267 -11.33 -7.18 17.79
C CYS A 267 -12.05 -6.67 16.54
N SER A 268 -13.22 -6.07 16.73
CA SER A 268 -13.97 -5.38 15.67
C SER A 268 -14.24 -3.93 16.08
N ILE A 269 -13.76 -2.99 15.26
CA ILE A 269 -13.95 -1.55 15.43
C ILE A 269 -15.08 -1.12 14.51
N PRO A 270 -16.18 -0.55 15.03
CA PRO A 270 -17.33 -0.16 14.21
C PRO A 270 -17.00 1.03 13.30
N PHE A 271 -17.62 1.06 12.12
CA PHE A 271 -17.54 2.25 11.26
C PHE A 271 -18.33 3.40 11.86
N ASP A 272 -17.69 4.56 11.93
CA ASP A 272 -18.37 5.82 12.25
C ASP A 272 -19.44 6.17 11.21
N GLN A 273 -19.14 5.93 9.93
CA GLN A 273 -20.07 6.06 8.81
C GLN A 273 -20.24 4.72 8.10
N LYS A 274 -21.38 4.05 8.31
CA LYS A 274 -21.65 2.69 7.83
C LYS A 274 -21.37 2.46 6.34
N MET A 275 -21.63 3.45 5.48
CA MET A 275 -21.45 3.35 4.02
C MET A 275 -20.19 4.04 3.49
N LYS A 276 -19.35 4.56 4.39
CA LYS A 276 -18.11 5.29 4.09
C LYS A 276 -16.97 4.91 5.05
N PRO A 277 -16.53 3.64 5.07
CA PRO A 277 -15.31 3.27 5.78
C PRO A 277 -14.09 4.05 5.28
N SER A 278 -13.07 4.11 6.12
CA SER A 278 -11.72 4.53 5.75
C SER A 278 -11.08 3.46 4.87
N TYR A 279 -10.43 3.89 3.81
CA TYR A 279 -9.33 3.16 3.19
C TYR A 279 -8.10 3.29 4.08
N TYR A 280 -7.37 2.21 4.30
CA TYR A 280 -6.12 2.16 5.06
C TYR A 280 -5.24 1.07 4.45
N HIS A 281 -3.93 1.32 4.47
CA HIS A 281 -2.96 0.45 3.80
C HIS A 281 -2.15 -0.39 4.80
N SER A 282 -1.90 0.15 5.99
CA SER A 282 -1.19 -0.51 7.08
C SER A 282 -1.76 -0.08 8.44
N PHE A 283 -1.22 -0.64 9.52
CA PHE A 283 -1.60 -0.34 10.90
C PHE A 283 -0.34 -0.37 11.79
N GLY A 284 -0.44 0.12 13.03
CA GLY A 284 0.67 0.05 13.98
C GLY A 284 0.55 -1.15 14.91
N MET A 285 1.68 -1.72 15.33
CA MET A 285 1.73 -2.76 16.34
C MET A 285 2.85 -2.51 17.36
N THR A 286 2.54 -2.73 18.62
CA THR A 286 3.47 -2.72 19.76
C THR A 286 3.52 -4.09 20.42
N LYS A 287 4.27 -4.20 21.51
CA LYS A 287 4.30 -5.42 22.31
C LYS A 287 2.92 -5.81 22.85
N ASN A 288 2.04 -4.86 23.16
CA ASN A 288 0.74 -5.13 23.79
C ASN A 288 -0.46 -4.59 23.01
N TYR A 289 -0.25 -3.69 22.05
CA TYR A 289 -1.33 -2.99 21.37
C TYR A 289 -1.26 -3.05 19.85
N VAL A 290 -2.43 -3.07 19.22
CA VAL A 290 -2.64 -2.77 17.80
C VAL A 290 -3.24 -1.36 17.69
N ILE A 291 -2.72 -0.55 16.77
CA ILE A 291 -3.12 0.83 16.54
C ILE A 291 -3.72 0.92 15.14
N PHE A 292 -5.02 1.18 15.07
CA PHE A 292 -5.71 1.45 13.81
C PHE A 292 -5.75 2.96 13.54
N ILE A 293 -5.20 3.37 12.39
CA ILE A 293 -5.19 4.75 11.91
C ILE A 293 -6.37 4.93 10.95
N GLU A 294 -7.47 5.48 11.46
CA GLU A 294 -8.64 5.76 10.65
C GLU A 294 -8.50 7.14 10.00
N GLN A 295 -8.17 7.14 8.71
CA GLN A 295 -7.84 8.34 7.95
C GLN A 295 -9.05 8.90 7.17
N PRO A 296 -9.02 10.18 6.75
CA PRO A 296 -10.09 10.81 5.98
C PRO A 296 -10.10 10.40 4.50
N LEU A 297 -9.60 9.22 4.16
CA LEU A 297 -9.66 8.67 2.80
C LEU A 297 -10.84 7.69 2.73
N LYS A 298 -12.01 8.16 2.33
CA LYS A 298 -13.28 7.42 2.48
C LYS A 298 -13.61 6.59 1.25
N MET A 299 -14.01 5.33 1.47
CA MET A 299 -14.53 4.42 0.46
C MET A 299 -16.05 4.44 0.44
N ASN A 300 -16.66 4.96 -0.62
CA ASN A 300 -18.11 4.98 -0.75
C ASN A 300 -18.63 3.62 -1.24
N LEU A 301 -19.08 2.78 -0.31
CA LEU A 301 -19.52 1.40 -0.62
C LEU A 301 -20.65 1.37 -1.65
N TRP A 302 -21.55 2.35 -1.65
CA TRP A 302 -22.61 2.45 -2.66
C TRP A 302 -22.06 2.67 -4.07
N LYS A 303 -21.07 3.56 -4.23
CA LYS A 303 -20.39 3.76 -5.51
C LYS A 303 -19.63 2.49 -5.95
N LEU A 304 -19.01 1.78 -5.02
CA LEU A 304 -18.28 0.55 -5.30
C LEU A 304 -19.21 -0.58 -5.76
N ILE A 305 -20.33 -0.80 -5.07
CA ILE A 305 -21.34 -1.82 -5.44
C ILE A 305 -21.96 -1.50 -6.81
N THR A 306 -22.17 -0.22 -7.13
CA THR A 306 -22.77 0.22 -8.40
C THR A 306 -21.74 0.50 -9.51
N SER A 307 -20.47 0.17 -9.30
CA SER A 307 -19.32 0.50 -10.17
C SER A 307 -19.50 0.03 -11.62
N LYS A 308 -19.80 -1.27 -11.84
CA LYS A 308 -20.05 -1.85 -13.16
C LYS A 308 -21.19 -1.16 -13.92
N VAL A 309 -22.30 -0.89 -13.23
CA VAL A 309 -23.48 -0.23 -13.83
C VAL A 309 -23.13 1.21 -14.23
N ARG A 310 -22.33 1.89 -13.42
CA ARG A 310 -21.87 3.27 -13.64
C ARG A 310 -20.71 3.40 -14.63
N GLY A 311 -20.09 2.28 -15.04
CA GLY A 311 -18.88 2.30 -15.86
C GLY A 311 -17.68 2.93 -15.14
N LYS A 312 -17.55 2.70 -13.83
CA LYS A 312 -16.52 3.29 -12.96
C LYS A 312 -15.63 2.20 -12.35
N ALA A 313 -14.35 2.51 -12.12
CA ALA A 313 -13.40 1.62 -11.46
C ALA A 313 -13.52 1.71 -9.92
N PHE A 314 -12.76 0.89 -9.19
CA PHE A 314 -12.76 0.90 -7.72
C PHE A 314 -12.25 2.24 -7.17
N LEU A 315 -11.18 2.80 -7.76
CA LEU A 315 -10.60 4.10 -7.40
C LEU A 315 -11.64 5.25 -7.42
N ASP A 316 -12.60 5.23 -8.35
CA ASP A 316 -13.67 6.26 -8.42
C ASP A 316 -14.60 6.27 -7.18
N GLY A 317 -14.56 5.20 -6.38
CA GLY A 317 -15.28 5.08 -5.12
C GLY A 317 -14.55 5.67 -3.92
N ILE A 318 -13.28 6.05 -4.06
CA ILE A 318 -12.44 6.58 -2.98
C ILE A 318 -12.37 8.10 -3.07
N SER A 319 -12.52 8.79 -1.93
CA SER A 319 -12.43 10.25 -1.87
C SER A 319 -11.72 10.75 -0.62
N TRP A 320 -10.89 11.78 -0.79
CA TRP A 320 -10.31 12.57 0.30
C TRP A 320 -11.39 13.47 0.91
N GLU A 321 -11.70 13.25 2.18
CA GLU A 321 -12.73 13.94 2.96
C GLU A 321 -12.13 14.51 4.27
N PRO A 322 -11.25 15.54 4.19
CA PRO A 322 -10.44 16.04 5.31
C PRO A 322 -11.25 16.56 6.50
N GLN A 323 -12.54 16.89 6.30
CA GLN A 323 -13.43 17.30 7.38
C GLN A 323 -13.63 16.22 8.47
N HIS A 324 -13.29 14.96 8.19
CA HIS A 324 -13.42 13.86 9.15
C HIS A 324 -12.24 13.68 10.10
N ASN A 325 -11.13 14.44 9.90
CA ASN A 325 -9.89 14.31 10.68
C ASN A 325 -9.29 12.90 10.65
N THR A 326 -8.08 12.74 11.19
CA THR A 326 -7.47 11.41 11.38
C THR A 326 -7.69 10.96 12.81
N ARG A 327 -8.02 9.69 13.01
CA ARG A 327 -8.29 9.10 14.33
C ARG A 327 -7.40 7.90 14.61
N PHE A 328 -6.98 7.74 15.86
CA PHE A 328 -6.26 6.57 16.33
C PHE A 328 -7.11 5.77 17.30
N HIS A 329 -7.27 4.50 17.00
CA HIS A 329 -7.93 3.51 17.86
C HIS A 329 -6.88 2.55 18.40
N VAL A 330 -6.90 2.29 19.70
CA VAL A 330 -5.90 1.42 20.36
C VAL A 330 -6.61 0.17 20.87
N VAL A 331 -6.15 -0.99 20.44
CA VAL A 331 -6.70 -2.30 20.80
C VAL A 331 -5.64 -3.04 21.61
N ASP A 332 -6.01 -3.53 22.79
CA ASP A 332 -5.18 -4.48 23.54
C ASP A 332 -5.16 -5.81 22.78
N LYS A 333 -3.97 -6.20 22.30
CA LYS A 333 -3.83 -7.32 21.37
C LYS A 333 -4.00 -8.69 22.02
N HIS A 334 -3.90 -8.75 23.35
CA HIS A 334 -3.98 -10.00 24.12
C HIS A 334 -5.42 -10.32 24.50
N THR A 335 -6.17 -9.29 24.91
CA THR A 335 -7.57 -9.41 25.31
C THR A 335 -8.54 -9.17 24.16
N GLY A 336 -8.11 -8.52 23.08
CA GLY A 336 -8.97 -8.06 22.00
C GLY A 336 -9.82 -6.83 22.36
N GLN A 337 -9.60 -6.24 23.55
CA GLN A 337 -10.37 -5.11 24.04
C GLN A 337 -9.96 -3.83 23.31
N LEU A 338 -10.94 -3.16 22.69
CA LEU A 338 -10.78 -1.78 22.25
C LEU A 338 -10.70 -0.87 23.48
N LEU A 339 -9.60 -0.15 23.64
CA LEU A 339 -9.42 0.76 24.77
C LEU A 339 -10.44 1.91 24.71
N PRO A 340 -10.92 2.40 25.86
CA PRO A 340 -11.89 3.48 25.89
C PRO A 340 -11.24 4.79 25.44
N GLY A 341 -11.86 5.42 24.43
CA GLY A 341 -11.41 6.71 23.91
C GLY A 341 -10.81 6.61 22.51
N VAL A 342 -10.78 7.75 21.83
CA VAL A 342 -10.23 7.90 20.48
C VAL A 342 -9.35 9.15 20.49
N PHE A 343 -8.16 9.04 19.91
CA PHE A 343 -7.27 10.18 19.72
C PHE A 343 -7.51 10.80 18.36
N TYR A 344 -7.47 12.12 18.27
CA TYR A 344 -7.77 12.88 17.05
C TYR A 344 -6.54 13.66 16.60
N SER A 345 -6.33 13.77 15.30
CA SER A 345 -5.32 14.66 14.70
C SER A 345 -5.94 15.46 13.58
N LYS A 346 -5.29 16.56 13.19
CA LYS A 346 -5.53 17.20 11.89
C LYS A 346 -5.47 16.14 10.77
N PRO A 347 -6.24 16.32 9.68
CA PRO A 347 -6.34 15.32 8.63
C PRO A 347 -5.00 15.09 7.93
N PHE A 348 -4.64 13.82 7.80
CA PHE A 348 -3.53 13.32 6.98
C PHE A 348 -3.86 11.90 6.53
N ILE A 349 -3.17 11.39 5.50
CA ILE A 349 -3.15 9.96 5.18
C ILE A 349 -1.76 9.37 5.43
N SER A 350 -1.72 8.06 5.67
CA SER A 350 -0.48 7.30 5.76
C SER A 350 -0.67 6.01 4.97
N PHE A 351 0.25 5.70 4.07
CA PHE A 351 0.30 4.37 3.48
C PHE A 351 1.06 3.43 4.42
N HIS A 352 2.26 3.84 4.84
CA HIS A 352 3.14 3.00 5.62
C HIS A 352 3.35 3.53 7.03
N GLN A 353 3.20 2.63 7.99
CA GLN A 353 3.72 2.80 9.33
C GLN A 353 5.24 2.52 9.31
N ILE A 354 5.99 3.28 10.13
CA ILE A 354 7.44 3.11 10.28
C ILE A 354 7.70 2.14 11.43
N ASN A 355 7.24 2.51 12.64
CA ASN A 355 7.27 1.65 13.82
C ASN A 355 6.25 2.17 14.86
N ALA A 356 5.91 1.36 15.85
CA ALA A 356 5.21 1.78 17.04
C ALA A 356 5.83 1.12 18.27
N PHE A 357 5.81 1.78 19.43
CA PHE A 357 6.33 1.21 20.67
C PHE A 357 5.65 1.80 21.90
N GLU A 358 5.88 1.18 23.05
CA GLU A 358 5.36 1.63 24.35
C GLU A 358 6.46 2.30 25.17
N ASP A 359 6.17 3.45 25.79
CA ASP A 359 7.04 4.13 26.76
C ASP A 359 6.21 4.98 27.73
N GLN A 360 6.52 4.91 29.03
CA GLN A 360 5.84 5.67 30.11
C GLN A 360 4.30 5.74 29.97
N ASP A 361 3.65 4.59 29.86
CA ASP A 361 2.18 4.46 29.71
C ASP A 361 1.61 5.18 28.47
N CYS A 362 2.43 5.34 27.44
CA CYS A 362 2.03 5.87 26.15
C CYS A 362 2.37 4.87 25.05
N VAL A 363 1.56 4.89 24.00
CA VAL A 363 1.91 4.32 22.71
C VAL A 363 2.47 5.42 21.82
N VAL A 364 3.67 5.21 21.30
CA VAL A 364 4.33 6.08 20.32
C VAL A 364 4.15 5.45 18.94
N VAL A 365 3.74 6.24 17.95
CA VAL A 365 3.48 5.77 16.58
C VAL A 365 4.19 6.68 15.60
N ASP A 366 5.05 6.10 14.76
CA ASP A 366 5.80 6.79 13.73
C ASP A 366 5.26 6.39 12.35
N LEU A 367 4.93 7.37 11.50
CA LEU A 367 4.20 7.19 10.24
C LEU A 367 4.81 8.04 9.10
N CYS A 368 4.74 7.55 7.87
CA CYS A 368 4.96 8.37 6.67
C CYS A 368 3.66 9.07 6.27
N CYS A 369 3.52 10.36 6.60
CA CYS A 369 2.26 11.09 6.45
C CYS A 369 2.23 12.02 5.23
N HIS A 370 1.11 12.02 4.52
CA HIS A 370 0.76 13.01 3.49
C HIS A 370 -0.39 13.89 3.99
N ASP A 371 -0.30 15.20 3.74
CA ASP A 371 -1.36 16.14 4.11
C ASP A 371 -2.53 16.18 3.12
N ASP A 372 -2.44 15.43 2.01
CA ASP A 372 -3.50 15.33 1.01
C ASP A 372 -3.69 13.89 0.48
N GLY A 373 -4.93 13.41 0.52
CA GLY A 373 -5.28 12.06 0.10
C GLY A 373 -5.45 11.84 -1.41
N ARG A 374 -5.27 12.87 -2.26
CA ARG A 374 -5.47 12.77 -3.71
C ARG A 374 -4.28 12.17 -4.46
N ILE A 375 -3.18 11.87 -3.76
CA ILE A 375 -1.96 11.25 -4.29
C ILE A 375 -2.22 10.01 -5.15
N LEU A 376 -3.25 9.21 -4.84
CA LEU A 376 -3.65 8.04 -5.63
C LEU A 376 -3.90 8.38 -7.11
N ASN A 377 -4.44 9.56 -7.42
CA ASN A 377 -4.70 9.97 -8.80
C ASN A 377 -3.41 10.25 -9.60
N ALA A 378 -2.30 10.57 -8.93
CA ALA A 378 -1.02 10.80 -9.59
C ALA A 378 -0.42 9.50 -10.15
N TYR A 379 -0.77 8.35 -9.57
CA TYR A 379 -0.30 7.02 -9.99
C TYR A 379 -1.11 6.40 -11.14
N GLN A 380 -1.97 7.18 -11.80
CA GLN A 380 -2.50 6.81 -13.10
C GLN A 380 -1.35 6.71 -14.12
N LEU A 381 -1.36 5.66 -14.95
CA LEU A 381 -0.30 5.38 -15.93
C LEU A 381 -0.14 6.52 -16.94
N GLN A 382 -1.23 7.20 -17.30
CA GLN A 382 -1.17 8.38 -18.16
C GLN A 382 -0.38 9.54 -17.55
N ASN A 383 -0.34 9.66 -16.22
CA ASN A 383 0.41 10.69 -15.50
C ASN A 383 1.88 10.26 -15.35
N LEU A 384 2.13 9.02 -14.93
CA LEU A 384 3.48 8.48 -14.76
C LEU A 384 4.27 8.39 -16.07
N ARG A 385 3.59 8.29 -17.21
CA ARG A 385 4.21 8.22 -18.55
C ARG A 385 4.29 9.57 -19.26
N LYS A 386 3.96 10.69 -18.59
CA LYS A 386 4.20 12.03 -19.14
C LYS A 386 5.70 12.32 -19.24
N THR A 387 6.05 13.32 -20.04
CA THR A 387 7.40 13.81 -20.24
C THR A 387 7.44 15.34 -20.16
N GLY A 388 8.64 15.89 -19.91
CA GLY A 388 8.87 17.33 -19.84
C GLY A 388 7.96 18.04 -18.84
N GLU A 389 7.48 19.23 -19.19
CA GLU A 389 6.64 20.06 -18.32
C GLU A 389 5.37 19.34 -17.82
N GLY A 390 4.82 18.41 -18.61
CA GLY A 390 3.64 17.65 -18.21
C GLY A 390 3.91 16.73 -17.02
N LEU A 391 5.12 16.18 -16.90
CA LEU A 391 5.54 15.35 -15.77
C LEU A 391 5.81 16.22 -14.54
N ASP A 392 6.51 17.35 -14.74
CA ASP A 392 6.78 18.35 -13.69
C ASP A 392 5.47 18.83 -13.05
N GLN A 393 4.46 19.15 -13.86
CA GLN A 393 3.13 19.54 -13.38
C GLN A 393 2.46 18.48 -12.50
N VAL A 394 2.60 17.19 -12.85
CA VAL A 394 2.05 16.11 -12.02
C VAL A 394 2.78 16.05 -10.67
N TYR A 395 4.12 16.03 -10.68
CA TYR A 395 4.91 15.99 -9.45
C TYR A 395 4.65 17.19 -8.53
N ASN A 396 4.52 18.38 -9.13
CA ASN A 396 4.25 19.61 -8.40
C ASN A 396 2.82 19.68 -7.85
N SER A 397 1.91 18.83 -8.34
CA SER A 397 0.51 18.77 -7.89
C SER A 397 0.25 17.83 -6.70
N VAL A 398 1.28 17.14 -6.21
CA VAL A 398 1.14 16.17 -5.11
C VAL A 398 1.94 16.55 -3.86
N THR A 399 1.34 16.30 -2.69
CA THR A 399 2.03 16.39 -1.40
C THR A 399 3.13 15.35 -1.30
N LYS A 400 4.12 15.64 -0.45
CA LYS A 400 5.18 14.70 -0.09
C LYS A 400 4.85 14.01 1.22
N ALA A 401 5.46 12.85 1.43
CA ALA A 401 5.35 12.10 2.66
C ALA A 401 6.44 12.52 3.63
N PHE A 402 6.09 12.81 4.88
CA PHE A 402 7.07 13.13 5.91
C PHE A 402 6.91 12.23 7.13
N PRO A 403 8.02 11.81 7.77
CA PRO A 403 8.00 10.92 8.92
C PRO A 403 7.57 11.72 10.16
N ARG A 404 6.44 11.32 10.75
CA ARG A 404 5.81 12.01 11.89
C ARG A 404 5.58 11.06 13.04
N ARG A 405 5.89 11.52 14.25
CA ARG A 405 5.67 10.83 15.51
C ARG A 405 4.45 11.35 16.23
N PHE A 406 3.57 10.45 16.64
CA PHE A 406 2.42 10.71 17.50
C PHE A 406 2.57 9.99 18.83
N VAL A 407 2.03 10.57 19.90
CA VAL A 407 2.06 9.99 21.26
C VAL A 407 0.63 9.87 21.76
N LEU A 408 0.24 8.66 22.17
CA LEU A 408 -1.10 8.27 22.59
C LEU A 408 -1.06 7.79 24.06
N PRO A 409 -1.35 8.66 25.04
CA PRO A 409 -1.34 8.29 26.46
C PRO A 409 -2.46 7.31 26.81
N LEU A 410 -2.14 6.16 27.40
CA LEU A 410 -3.09 5.07 27.67
C LEU A 410 -3.91 5.29 28.95
N GLY A 411 -3.27 5.81 30.01
CA GLY A 411 -3.89 6.16 31.29
C GLY A 411 -4.74 7.43 31.26
N ILE A 412 -5.70 7.53 30.33
CA ILE A 412 -6.61 8.68 30.22
C ILE A 412 -7.50 8.73 31.46
N SER A 413 -7.15 9.56 32.44
CA SER A 413 -8.08 9.91 33.50
C SER A 413 -9.15 10.83 32.96
N THR A 414 -10.42 10.50 33.17
CA THR A 414 -11.56 11.42 32.96
C THR A 414 -11.37 12.77 33.68
N ARG A 415 -10.48 12.82 34.67
CA ARG A 415 -10.07 13.98 35.47
C ARG A 415 -9.05 14.90 34.80
N ALA A 416 -8.53 14.57 33.62
CA ALA A 416 -7.63 15.45 32.87
C ALA A 416 -8.28 16.82 32.62
N SER A 417 -7.54 17.90 32.87
CA SER A 417 -8.01 19.27 32.68
C SER A 417 -7.95 19.66 31.20
N VAL A 418 -8.90 20.49 30.75
CA VAL A 418 -8.88 21.04 29.38
C VAL A 418 -7.63 21.89 29.19
N GLY A 419 -6.96 21.74 28.04
CA GLY A 419 -5.73 22.45 27.69
C GLY A 419 -4.44 21.81 28.22
N GLN A 420 -4.53 20.79 29.07
CA GLN A 420 -3.38 20.06 29.57
C GLN A 420 -2.82 19.10 28.50
N ASN A 421 -1.50 19.13 28.27
CA ASN A 421 -0.81 18.09 27.53
C ASN A 421 -0.67 16.83 28.40
N LEU A 422 -1.13 15.71 27.88
CA LEU A 422 -1.16 14.41 28.56
C LEU A 422 0.06 13.55 28.24
N SER A 423 0.90 13.94 27.27
CA SER A 423 2.16 13.26 26.99
C SER A 423 3.20 13.54 28.10
N PRO A 424 3.72 12.53 28.80
CA PRO A 424 4.79 12.68 29.78
C PRO A 424 6.20 12.62 29.14
N LEU A 425 6.29 12.33 27.84
CA LEU A 425 7.56 12.02 27.18
C LEU A 425 8.38 13.29 26.94
N THR A 426 9.49 13.44 27.67
CA THR A 426 10.36 14.62 27.59
C THR A 426 11.25 14.68 26.35
N TYR A 427 11.42 13.55 25.66
CA TYR A 427 12.27 13.45 24.46
C TYR A 427 11.50 13.70 23.15
N SER A 428 10.19 13.90 23.21
CA SER A 428 9.35 14.13 22.04
C SER A 428 8.59 15.44 22.16
N SER A 429 8.51 16.20 21.07
CA SER A 429 7.68 17.41 21.00
C SER A 429 6.22 17.11 20.66
N ALA A 430 5.86 15.84 20.43
CA ALA A 430 4.48 15.45 20.17
C ALA A 430 3.61 15.67 21.42
N THR A 431 2.39 16.15 21.21
CA THR A 431 1.47 16.47 22.31
C THR A 431 0.16 15.71 22.16
N ALA A 432 -0.54 15.49 23.26
CA ALA A 432 -1.89 14.94 23.30
C ALA A 432 -2.71 15.79 24.28
N VAL A 433 -3.51 16.72 23.77
CA VAL A 433 -4.18 17.74 24.59
C VAL A 433 -5.69 17.50 24.63
N LYS A 434 -6.26 17.42 25.83
CA LYS A 434 -7.72 17.40 25.99
C LYS A 434 -8.29 18.77 25.66
N GLN A 435 -9.13 18.89 24.64
CA GLN A 435 -9.76 20.16 24.26
C GLN A 435 -11.15 20.33 24.87
N ALA A 436 -11.75 21.52 24.67
CA ALA A 436 -13.05 21.89 25.22
C ALA A 436 -14.21 21.02 24.68
N ASP A 437 -14.02 20.38 23.52
CA ASP A 437 -14.95 19.40 22.96
C ASP A 437 -14.89 18.02 23.65
N GLY A 438 -14.03 17.89 24.68
CA GLY A 438 -13.83 16.66 25.45
C GLY A 438 -12.93 15.63 24.75
N LYS A 439 -12.47 15.89 23.53
CA LYS A 439 -11.60 14.99 22.76
C LYS A 439 -10.13 15.23 23.08
N ILE A 440 -9.31 14.20 22.84
CA ILE A 440 -7.86 14.30 22.95
C ILE A 440 -7.30 14.53 21.54
N TRP A 441 -6.69 15.69 21.36
CA TRP A 441 -6.09 16.12 20.10
C TRP A 441 -4.58 15.95 20.16
N CYS A 442 -4.06 15.11 19.27
CA CYS A 442 -2.65 14.85 19.09
C CYS A 442 -2.04 15.81 18.07
N SER A 443 -0.90 16.41 18.43
CA SER A 443 0.01 17.05 17.48
C SER A 443 1.25 16.18 17.28
N HIS A 444 1.75 16.11 16.06
CA HIS A 444 2.93 15.32 15.78
C HIS A 444 4.23 16.06 16.10
N GLU A 445 5.29 15.27 16.26
CA GLU A 445 6.67 15.69 16.09
C GLU A 445 7.15 15.28 14.69
N ASN A 446 7.86 16.16 13.99
CA ASN A 446 8.58 15.77 12.77
C ASN A 446 9.87 15.02 13.15
N LEU A 447 10.12 13.89 12.49
CA LEU A 447 11.32 13.05 12.68
C LEU A 447 12.46 13.38 11.70
N HIS A 448 12.45 14.59 11.16
CA HIS A 448 13.41 15.09 10.19
C HIS A 448 13.68 16.58 10.41
N HIS A 449 14.78 17.08 9.84
CA HIS A 449 15.02 18.52 9.66
C HIS A 449 14.59 18.95 8.25
N GLU A 450 14.85 20.21 7.88
CA GLU A 450 14.48 20.78 6.57
C GLU A 450 15.18 20.06 5.39
N ASP A 451 16.30 19.39 5.63
CA ASP A 451 17.06 18.64 4.63
C ASP A 451 16.26 17.51 3.95
N LEU A 452 15.25 16.92 4.62
CA LEU A 452 14.39 15.92 4.00
C LEU A 452 13.44 16.51 2.94
N GLU A 453 13.12 17.80 3.00
CA GLU A 453 12.28 18.45 2.00
C GLU A 453 13.00 18.49 0.63
N GLU A 454 14.32 18.64 0.63
CA GLU A 454 15.16 18.59 -0.56
C GLU A 454 15.18 17.20 -1.22
N GLU A 455 14.97 16.15 -0.41
CA GLU A 455 14.83 14.77 -0.86
C GLU A 455 13.38 14.38 -1.23
N GLY A 456 12.47 15.35 -1.23
CA GLY A 456 11.08 15.15 -1.68
C GLY A 456 10.26 14.27 -0.74
N GLY A 457 10.63 14.21 0.55
CA GLY A 457 9.99 13.36 1.53
C GLY A 457 10.54 11.92 1.56
N ILE A 458 9.87 11.04 2.28
CA ILE A 458 10.29 9.64 2.45
C ILE A 458 9.10 8.68 2.56
N GLU A 459 9.17 7.57 1.84
CA GLU A 459 8.18 6.48 1.84
C GLU A 459 8.89 5.12 1.78
N PHE A 460 8.11 4.04 1.80
CA PHE A 460 8.62 2.66 1.89
C PHE A 460 9.57 2.46 3.09
N PRO A 461 9.12 2.80 4.31
CA PRO A 461 9.95 2.70 5.49
C PRO A 461 10.23 1.24 5.87
N GLN A 462 11.46 0.97 6.27
CA GLN A 462 11.94 -0.32 6.76
C GLN A 462 12.83 -0.09 7.98
N ILE A 463 12.79 -1.03 8.93
CA ILE A 463 13.60 -1.02 10.15
C ILE A 463 14.31 -2.36 10.28
N ASN A 464 15.15 -2.51 11.31
CA ASN A 464 15.55 -3.83 11.78
C ASN A 464 14.34 -4.53 12.43
N TYR A 465 13.43 -5.02 11.60
CA TYR A 465 12.09 -5.45 12.02
C TYR A 465 12.16 -6.56 13.08
N ALA A 466 13.07 -7.52 12.90
CA ALA A 466 13.22 -8.66 13.81
C ALA A 466 13.59 -8.25 15.25
N GLN A 467 14.35 -7.16 15.42
CA GLN A 467 14.79 -6.70 16.75
C GLN A 467 13.97 -5.51 17.28
N CYS A 468 13.45 -4.66 16.39
CA CYS A 468 12.93 -3.35 16.75
C CYS A 468 11.41 -3.19 16.58
N ASN A 469 10.74 -4.10 15.87
CA ASN A 469 9.29 -4.01 15.70
C ASN A 469 8.58 -4.04 17.05
N GLY A 470 7.71 -3.06 17.31
CA GLY A 470 7.00 -2.94 18.57
C GLY A 470 7.82 -2.40 19.75
N MET A 471 9.10 -2.09 19.51
CA MET A 471 10.09 -1.69 20.52
C MET A 471 10.66 -0.31 20.21
N LYS A 472 11.15 0.38 21.25
CA LYS A 472 11.85 1.66 21.07
C LYS A 472 13.10 1.44 20.20
N TYR A 473 13.26 2.31 19.20
CA TYR A 473 14.24 2.16 18.12
C TYR A 473 14.86 3.52 17.77
N ARG A 474 15.91 3.51 16.95
CA ARG A 474 16.65 4.70 16.55
C ARG A 474 16.69 4.92 15.03
N PHE A 475 16.73 3.87 14.23
CA PHE A 475 16.98 3.97 12.79
C PHE A 475 15.85 3.37 11.97
N PHE A 476 15.47 4.09 10.92
CA PHE A 476 14.72 3.52 9.80
C PHE A 476 15.35 3.93 8.48
N TYR A 477 14.97 3.20 7.44
CA TYR A 477 15.43 3.36 6.07
C TYR A 477 14.22 3.55 5.16
N GLY A 478 14.33 4.31 4.09
CA GLY A 478 13.25 4.48 3.12
C GLY A 478 13.75 5.02 1.78
N CYS A 479 12.81 5.20 0.85
CA CYS A 479 13.08 5.84 -0.43
C CYS A 479 12.76 7.34 -0.37
N GLY A 480 13.64 8.19 -0.90
CA GLY A 480 13.32 9.59 -1.16
C GLY A 480 12.50 9.75 -2.45
N PHE A 481 11.63 10.78 -2.48
CA PHE A 481 10.63 11.01 -3.53
C PHE A 481 10.80 12.39 -4.17
N ARG A 482 12.02 12.67 -4.61
CA ARG A 482 12.32 13.77 -5.54
C ARG A 482 11.70 13.54 -6.93
N HIS A 483 11.15 12.36 -7.18
CA HIS A 483 10.37 11.97 -8.35
C HIS A 483 9.02 11.35 -7.92
N LEU A 484 8.14 11.02 -8.88
CA LEU A 484 6.92 10.20 -8.65
C LEU A 484 7.20 8.73 -8.30
N VAL A 485 8.46 8.32 -8.32
CA VAL A 485 8.96 7.01 -7.86
C VAL A 485 10.17 7.27 -6.96
N GLY A 486 10.63 6.26 -6.21
CA GLY A 486 11.82 6.37 -5.40
C GLY A 486 13.05 6.64 -6.26
N ASP A 487 13.84 7.66 -5.91
CA ASP A 487 15.03 8.08 -6.66
C ASP A 487 16.31 8.12 -5.80
N SER A 488 16.17 7.84 -4.51
CA SER A 488 17.23 7.83 -3.52
C SER A 488 16.88 6.88 -2.39
N LEU A 489 17.90 6.42 -1.66
CA LEU A 489 17.73 5.71 -0.40
C LEU A 489 18.13 6.65 0.72
N ILE A 490 17.42 6.60 1.84
CA ILE A 490 17.63 7.47 2.98
C ILE A 490 17.65 6.62 4.25
N LYS A 491 18.66 6.83 5.09
CA LYS A 491 18.68 6.40 6.49
C LYS A 491 18.36 7.59 7.37
N VAL A 492 17.47 7.40 8.36
CA VAL A 492 17.07 8.42 9.32
C VAL A 492 17.38 7.97 10.73
N ASP A 493 18.02 8.84 11.51
CA ASP A 493 18.14 8.70 12.97
C ASP A 493 16.97 9.45 13.63
N VAL A 494 15.98 8.75 14.20
CA VAL A 494 14.76 9.38 14.75
C VAL A 494 15.00 10.17 16.03
N VAL A 495 16.19 10.06 16.64
CA VAL A 495 16.57 10.82 17.84
C VAL A 495 17.26 12.12 17.43
N THR A 496 18.26 12.04 16.55
CA THR A 496 19.01 13.25 16.13
C THR A 496 18.39 13.95 14.92
N LYS A 497 17.44 13.28 14.25
CA LYS A 497 16.74 13.68 13.02
C LYS A 497 17.68 13.86 11.82
N LYS A 498 18.91 13.36 11.92
CA LYS A 498 19.94 13.42 10.86
C LYS A 498 19.70 12.34 9.82
N LEU A 499 20.05 12.68 8.58
CA LEU A 499 19.89 11.82 7.42
C LEU A 499 21.24 11.34 6.89
N LYS A 500 21.24 10.17 6.24
CA LYS A 500 22.26 9.78 5.25
C LYS A 500 21.54 9.39 3.97
N VAL A 501 22.07 9.82 2.83
CA VAL A 501 21.41 9.66 1.53
C VAL A 501 22.35 8.95 0.57
N TRP A 502 21.87 7.89 -0.07
CA TRP A 502 22.51 7.27 -1.23
C TRP A 502 21.69 7.61 -2.47
N ARG A 503 22.37 8.04 -3.53
CA ARG A 503 21.71 8.54 -4.73
C ARG A 503 22.63 8.50 -5.93
N ARG A 504 22.05 8.21 -7.10
CA ARG A 504 22.73 8.33 -8.39
C ARG A 504 21.71 8.82 -9.42
N ASP A 505 21.98 9.96 -10.06
CA ASP A 505 21.05 10.52 -11.03
C ASP A 505 20.81 9.56 -12.20
N GLY A 506 19.55 9.41 -12.64
CA GLY A 506 19.17 8.44 -13.67
C GLY A 506 19.01 7.01 -13.16
N PHE A 507 19.09 6.79 -11.86
CA PHE A 507 18.87 5.51 -11.21
C PHE A 507 17.81 5.63 -10.11
N TYR A 508 16.97 4.62 -10.02
CA TYR A 508 15.75 4.62 -9.22
C TYR A 508 15.76 3.39 -8.32
N PRO A 509 16.16 3.54 -7.04
CA PRO A 509 16.17 2.45 -6.09
C PRO A 509 14.76 2.08 -5.67
N SER A 510 14.56 0.79 -5.42
CA SER A 510 13.36 0.25 -4.81
C SER A 510 13.47 0.23 -3.28
N GLU A 511 12.38 -0.14 -2.58
CA GLU A 511 12.32 -0.21 -1.11
C GLU A 511 13.59 -0.87 -0.51
N PRO A 512 14.24 -0.22 0.47
CA PRO A 512 15.45 -0.74 1.12
C PRO A 512 15.12 -1.85 2.11
N VAL A 513 15.52 -3.08 1.84
CA VAL A 513 15.33 -4.22 2.75
C VAL A 513 16.54 -4.36 3.68
N PHE A 514 16.32 -4.24 4.99
CA PHE A 514 17.36 -4.44 6.00
C PHE A 514 17.62 -5.93 6.26
N VAL A 515 18.89 -6.32 6.27
CA VAL A 515 19.33 -7.67 6.63
C VAL A 515 20.37 -7.57 7.75
N PRO A 516 20.10 -8.08 8.96
CA PRO A 516 21.05 -8.01 10.07
C PRO A 516 22.25 -8.91 9.83
N ILE A 517 23.42 -8.49 10.31
CA ILE A 517 24.54 -9.41 10.48
C ILE A 517 24.13 -10.46 11.52
N PRO A 518 24.40 -11.76 11.29
CA PRO A 518 24.12 -12.80 12.29
C PRO A 518 24.78 -12.48 13.64
N GLY A 519 23.97 -12.40 14.71
CA GLY A 519 24.46 -12.09 16.06
C GLY A 519 24.79 -10.60 16.31
N ALA A 520 24.39 -9.68 15.42
CA ALA A 520 24.57 -8.25 15.63
C ALA A 520 23.89 -7.77 16.93
N SER A 521 24.62 -6.95 17.69
CA SER A 521 24.13 -6.26 18.89
C SER A 521 23.72 -4.81 18.63
N GLU A 522 24.27 -4.19 17.58
CA GLU A 522 23.89 -2.83 17.17
C GLU A 522 22.66 -2.87 16.25
N GLU A 523 21.73 -1.94 16.47
CA GLU A 523 20.46 -1.85 15.72
C GLU A 523 20.65 -1.75 14.20
N ASP A 524 21.65 -1.00 13.76
CA ASP A 524 22.03 -0.80 12.36
C ASP A 524 23.22 -1.68 11.92
N GLY A 525 23.55 -2.72 12.68
CA GLY A 525 24.54 -3.75 12.34
C GLY A 525 24.01 -4.71 11.27
N GLY A 526 24.12 -4.31 10.01
CA GLY A 526 23.53 -5.05 8.90
C GLY A 526 23.87 -4.47 7.54
N VAL A 527 23.17 -4.93 6.52
CA VAL A 527 23.18 -4.34 5.18
C VAL A 527 21.78 -3.92 4.75
N ILE A 528 21.73 -2.99 3.81
CA ILE A 528 20.53 -2.62 3.07
C ILE A 528 20.63 -3.18 1.65
N LEU A 529 19.61 -3.91 1.24
CA LEU A 529 19.44 -4.40 -0.12
C LEU A 529 18.41 -3.56 -0.86
N SER A 530 18.73 -3.09 -2.06
CA SER A 530 17.76 -2.42 -2.94
C SER A 530 18.04 -2.77 -4.38
N VAL A 531 16.99 -3.07 -5.14
CA VAL A 531 17.11 -3.19 -6.60
C VAL A 531 17.02 -1.80 -7.20
N VAL A 532 18.06 -1.42 -7.95
CA VAL A 532 18.18 -0.12 -8.60
C VAL A 532 17.98 -0.30 -10.09
N ILE A 533 17.04 0.46 -10.64
CA ILE A 533 16.68 0.39 -12.05
C ILE A 533 16.95 1.72 -12.75
N THR A 534 17.02 1.70 -14.08
CA THR A 534 17.32 2.89 -14.88
C THR A 534 16.50 2.90 -16.17
N PRO A 535 15.99 4.06 -16.61
CA PRO A 535 15.30 4.17 -17.89
C PRO A 535 16.27 4.17 -19.07
N ASN A 536 17.58 4.29 -18.82
CA ASN A 536 18.62 4.28 -19.83
C ASN A 536 18.93 2.85 -20.30
N GLN A 537 18.63 2.55 -21.56
CA GLN A 537 18.82 1.21 -22.15
C GLN A 537 20.30 0.78 -22.26
N ASN A 538 21.24 1.71 -22.12
CA ASN A 538 22.68 1.42 -22.16
C ASN A 538 23.26 1.07 -20.77
N GLU A 539 22.47 1.20 -19.71
CA GLU A 539 22.88 0.89 -18.34
C GLU A 539 22.07 -0.31 -17.82
N SER A 540 22.68 -1.14 -16.98
CA SER A 540 22.00 -2.30 -16.40
C SER A 540 21.30 -1.96 -15.09
N ALA A 541 20.17 -2.61 -14.83
CA ALA A 541 19.64 -2.69 -13.48
C ALA A 541 20.58 -3.52 -12.58
N PHE A 542 20.59 -3.27 -11.28
CA PHE A 542 21.44 -3.99 -10.35
C PHE A 542 20.83 -4.13 -8.97
N LEU A 543 21.21 -5.20 -8.25
CA LEU A 543 21.05 -5.27 -6.81
C LEU A 543 22.18 -4.45 -6.15
N LEU A 544 21.82 -3.48 -5.33
CA LEU A 544 22.73 -2.69 -4.50
C LEU A 544 22.80 -3.26 -3.08
N VAL A 545 24.01 -3.28 -2.52
CA VAL A 545 24.27 -3.58 -1.11
C VAL A 545 24.94 -2.39 -0.46
N LEU A 546 24.27 -1.78 0.52
CA LEU A 546 24.85 -0.74 1.38
C LEU A 546 25.15 -1.30 2.76
N ASP A 547 26.22 -0.84 3.38
CA ASP A 547 26.43 -1.01 4.82
C ASP A 547 25.38 -0.18 5.58
N ALA A 548 24.58 -0.81 6.44
CA ALA A 548 23.44 -0.12 7.04
C ALA A 548 23.86 0.97 8.04
N LYS A 549 25.07 0.91 8.61
CA LYS A 549 25.59 1.87 9.58
C LYS A 549 26.15 3.12 8.91
N THR A 550 27.13 2.93 8.03
CA THR A 550 27.84 3.97 7.28
C THR A 550 26.99 4.52 6.13
N PHE A 551 26.11 3.69 5.56
CA PHE A 551 25.31 3.95 4.36
C PHE A 551 26.15 4.07 3.07
N GLU A 552 27.36 3.49 3.10
CA GLU A 552 28.26 3.41 1.94
C GLU A 552 28.00 2.14 1.12
N GLU A 553 28.26 2.21 -0.18
CA GLU A 553 28.09 1.07 -1.09
C GLU A 553 29.20 0.03 -0.85
N LEU A 554 28.79 -1.19 -0.48
CA LEU A 554 29.69 -2.33 -0.35
C LEU A 554 29.91 -3.00 -1.71
N GLY A 555 28.84 -3.15 -2.49
CA GLY A 555 28.90 -3.75 -3.81
C GLY A 555 27.56 -3.74 -4.53
N ARG A 556 27.59 -4.14 -5.80
CA ARG A 556 26.40 -4.28 -6.64
C ARG A 556 26.47 -5.51 -7.54
N ALA A 557 25.32 -6.04 -7.94
CA ALA A 557 25.21 -7.16 -8.87
C ALA A 557 24.32 -6.77 -10.07
N GLU A 558 24.95 -6.53 -11.22
CA GLU A 558 24.31 -6.07 -12.46
C GLU A 558 23.65 -7.23 -13.20
N VAL A 559 22.46 -6.97 -13.75
CA VAL A 559 21.69 -7.95 -14.52
C VAL A 559 21.34 -7.39 -15.91
N PRO A 560 21.51 -8.18 -16.99
CA PRO A 560 21.31 -7.71 -18.37
C PRO A 560 19.84 -7.80 -18.80
N VAL A 561 18.91 -7.41 -17.93
CA VAL A 561 17.46 -7.50 -18.17
C VAL A 561 16.75 -6.25 -17.68
N ALA A 562 15.64 -5.89 -18.34
CA ALA A 562 14.78 -4.82 -17.88
C ALA A 562 13.99 -5.26 -16.64
N ILE A 563 14.01 -4.41 -15.60
CA ILE A 563 13.23 -4.60 -14.37
C ILE A 563 12.29 -3.39 -14.23
N PRO A 564 10.96 -3.60 -14.13
CA PRO A 564 10.01 -2.52 -13.91
C PRO A 564 10.07 -2.03 -12.46
N TYR A 565 9.60 -0.81 -12.20
CA TYR A 565 9.50 -0.29 -10.85
C TYR A 565 8.38 -1.01 -10.08
N GLY A 566 8.72 -1.59 -8.93
CA GLY A 566 7.82 -2.37 -8.07
C GLY A 566 7.53 -1.73 -6.72
N PHE A 567 6.90 -2.48 -5.81
CA PHE A 567 6.52 -1.98 -4.48
C PHE A 567 7.41 -2.55 -3.39
N HIS A 568 7.08 -3.75 -2.88
CA HIS A 568 7.70 -4.29 -1.68
C HIS A 568 8.61 -5.48 -1.95
N GLY A 569 9.48 -5.76 -0.98
CA GLY A 569 10.31 -6.94 -0.97
C GLY A 569 10.56 -7.50 0.41
N THR A 570 11.00 -8.76 0.44
CA THR A 570 11.42 -9.44 1.68
C THR A 570 12.68 -10.25 1.42
N PHE A 571 13.53 -10.35 2.45
CA PHE A 571 14.70 -11.22 2.42
C PHE A 571 14.35 -12.55 3.08
N VAL A 572 14.49 -13.63 2.32
CA VAL A 572 14.30 -15.00 2.75
C VAL A 572 15.67 -15.60 3.05
N PRO A 573 16.07 -15.78 4.32
CA PRO A 573 17.34 -16.40 4.66
C PRO A 573 17.36 -17.86 4.20
N LYS A 574 18.52 -18.34 3.74
CA LYS A 574 18.73 -19.77 3.46
C LYS A 574 18.74 -20.53 4.79
N GLN A 575 17.89 -21.54 4.92
CA GLN A 575 17.84 -22.41 6.10
C GLN A 575 19.05 -23.33 6.19
#